data_AF-A0A536SBR6-F1
#
_entry.id   AF-A0A536SBR6-F1
#
_cell.length_a   1.000
_cell.length_b   1.000
_cell.length_c   1.000
_cell.angle_alpha   90.00
_cell.angle_beta   90.00
_cell.angle_gamma   90.00
#
_symmetry.space_group_name_H-M   'P 1'
#
loop_
_entity.id
_entity.type
_entity.pdbx_description
1 polymer ?
#
loop_
_entity_poly.entity_id
_entity_poly.type
_entity_poly.pdbx_seq_one_letter_code
_entity_poly.pdbx_strand_id
1 'polypeptide(L)' 'MGHEEFRSARNLGDKLNTSTQAIERMIVGEEEVPEPVFRQVVGLLLDATATRAPKRTPDSNEGGRKGPRQ' A
#
# COMPACT_ATOMS: atom_id res chain seq x y z
N MET A 1 6.23 16.02 -12.57
CA MET A 1 5.17 15.16 -11.97
C MET A 1 4.09 14.98 -13.02
N GLY A 2 3.65 13.77 -13.36
CA GLY A 2 2.43 13.67 -14.18
C GLY A 2 2.19 12.47 -15.09
N HIS A 3 3.01 11.41 -15.10
CA HIS A 3 2.71 10.23 -15.96
C HIS A 3 2.49 8.92 -15.19
N GLU A 4 2.86 8.88 -13.90
CA GLU A 4 2.75 7.67 -13.08
C GLU A 4 1.44 7.63 -12.27
N GLU A 5 1.05 8.78 -11.71
CA GLU A 5 -0.20 8.98 -10.95
C GLU A 5 -1.45 8.55 -11.74
N PHE A 6 -1.55 8.96 -13.02
CA PHE A 6 -2.68 8.61 -13.89
C PHE A 6 -2.75 7.11 -14.24
N ARG A 7 -1.61 6.41 -14.22
CA ARG A 7 -1.57 4.96 -14.47
C ARG A 7 -2.11 4.18 -13.27
N SER A 8 -1.80 4.66 -12.06
CA SER A 8 -2.28 4.06 -10.81
C SER A 8 -3.80 4.17 -10.66
N ALA A 9 -4.38 5.35 -10.93
CA ALA A 9 -5.83 5.55 -10.84
C ALA A 9 -6.62 4.70 -11.85
N ARG A 10 -6.12 4.56 -13.09
CA ARG A 10 -6.74 3.71 -14.11
C ARG A 10 -6.71 2.22 -13.74
N ASN A 11 -5.58 1.72 -13.26
CA ASN A 11 -5.47 0.33 -12.82
C ASN A 11 -6.35 0.03 -11.60
N LEU A 12 -6.50 1.00 -10.70
CA LEU A 12 -7.41 0.88 -9.55
C LEU A 12 -8.87 0.87 -10.00
N GLY A 13 -9.24 1.73 -10.96
CA GLY A 13 -10.57 1.76 -11.57
C GLY A 13 -10.98 0.43 -12.17
N ASP A 14 -10.07 -0.20 -12.92
CA ASP A 14 -10.31 -1.52 -13.51
C ASP A 14 -10.57 -2.59 -12.44
N LYS A 15 -9.74 -2.62 -11.37
CA LYS A 15 -9.88 -3.57 -10.25
C LYS A 15 -11.14 -3.37 -9.42
N LEU A 16 -11.59 -2.12 -9.29
CA LEU A 16 -12.77 -1.76 -8.49
C LEU A 16 -14.05 -1.69 -9.33
N ASN A 17 -13.97 -1.98 -10.63
CA ASN A 17 -15.05 -1.77 -11.61
C ASN A 17 -15.68 -0.36 -11.46
N THR A 18 -14.83 0.64 -11.26
CA THR A 18 -15.20 2.03 -10.95
C THR A 18 -14.49 2.97 -11.91
N SER A 19 -15.14 4.06 -12.32
CA SER A 19 -14.54 5.04 -13.23
C SER A 19 -13.36 5.76 -12.57
N THR A 20 -12.28 5.99 -13.33
CA THR A 20 -11.12 6.78 -12.89
C THR A 20 -11.53 8.15 -12.35
N GLN A 21 -12.52 8.81 -12.97
CA GLN A 21 -13.00 10.13 -12.51
C GLN A 21 -13.65 10.07 -11.12
N ALA A 22 -14.37 8.98 -10.81
CA ALA A 22 -14.97 8.80 -9.50
C ALA A 22 -13.87 8.55 -8.44
N ILE A 23 -12.86 7.76 -8.78
CA ILE A 23 -11.69 7.53 -7.91
C ILE A 23 -10.94 8.84 -7.65
N GLU A 24 -10.72 9.68 -8.67
CA GLU A 24 -10.07 10.97 -8.50
C GLU A 24 -10.84 11.86 -7.52
N ARG A 25 -12.17 11.97 -7.68
CA ARG A 25 -13.03 12.71 -6.74
C ARG A 25 -12.99 12.14 -5.31
N MET A 26 -12.95 10.83 -5.15
CA MET A 26 -12.79 10.18 -3.85
C MET A 26 -11.43 10.50 -3.20
N ILE A 27 -10.36 10.54 -3.99
CA ILE A 27 -9.00 10.84 -3.50
C ILE A 27 -8.90 12.30 -3.03
N VAL A 28 -9.48 13.24 -3.77
CA VAL A 28 -9.46 14.67 -3.39
C VAL A 28 -10.54 15.02 -2.35
N GLY A 29 -11.37 14.06 -1.95
CA GLY A 29 -12.42 14.23 -0.93
C GLY A 29 -13.68 14.95 -1.42
N GLU A 30 -13.86 15.08 -2.74
CA GLU A 30 -15.07 15.64 -3.36
C GLU A 30 -16.25 14.64 -3.37
N GLU A 31 -15.96 13.34 -3.28
CA GLU A 31 -16.95 12.26 -3.25
C GLU A 31 -16.66 11.31 -2.08
N GLU A 32 -17.70 10.89 -1.36
CA GLU A 32 -17.56 9.90 -0.28
C GLU A 32 -17.20 8.53 -0.86
N VAL A 33 -16.34 7.79 -0.16
CA VAL A 33 -15.96 6.42 -0.55
C VAL A 33 -17.07 5.45 -0.14
N PRO A 34 -17.76 4.78 -1.09
CA PRO A 34 -18.79 3.81 -0.73
C PRO A 34 -18.20 2.62 0.02
N GLU A 35 -18.93 2.08 1.01
CA GLU A 35 -18.50 0.91 1.80
C GLU A 35 -18.04 -0.28 0.93
N PRO A 36 -18.71 -0.65 -0.18
CA PRO A 36 -18.26 -1.74 -1.05
C PRO A 36 -16.91 -1.46 -1.72
N VAL A 37 -16.64 -0.21 -2.07
CA VAL A 37 -15.37 0.22 -2.69
C VAL A 37 -14.26 0.14 -1.64
N PHE A 38 -14.51 0.62 -0.43
CA PHE A 38 -13.57 0.52 0.68
C PHE A 38 -13.18 -0.93 0.99
N ARG A 39 -14.16 -1.83 1.11
CA ARG A 39 -13.90 -3.26 1.38
C ARG A 39 -13.03 -3.90 0.28
N GLN A 40 -13.28 -3.58 -0.98
CA GLN A 40 -12.49 -4.09 -2.10
C GLN A 40 -11.04 -3.60 -2.05
N VAL A 41 -10.82 -2.31 -1.78
CA VAL A 41 -9.47 -1.74 -1.62
C VAL A 41 -8.73 -2.40 -0.47
N VAL A 42 -9.37 -2.60 0.68
CA VAL A 42 -8.79 -3.31 1.82
C VAL A 42 -8.42 -4.75 1.45
N GLY A 43 -9.30 -5.47 0.74
CA GLY A 43 -9.02 -6.82 0.24
C GLY A 43 -7.76 -6.87 -0.65
N LEU A 44 -7.62 -5.93 -1.58
CA LEU A 44 -6.44 -5.82 -2.44
C LEU A 44 -5.15 -5.52 -1.66
N LEU A 45 -5.23 -4.67 -0.63
CA LEU A 45 -4.10 -4.36 0.24
C LEU A 45 -3.68 -5.57 1.08
N LEU A 46 -4.64 -6.31 1.64
CA LEU A 46 -4.38 -7.53 2.39
C LEU A 46 -3.75 -8.61 1.50
N ASP A 47 -4.23 -8.81 0.28
CA ASP A 47 -3.64 -9.74 -0.68
C ASP A 47 -2.19 -9.35 -1.04
N ALA A 48 -1.98 -8.07 -1.36
CA ALA A 48 -0.65 -7.56 -1.69
C ALA A 48 0.34 -7.68 -0.52
N THR A 49 -0.13 -7.52 0.72
CA THR A 49 0.72 -7.63 1.91
C THR A 49 0.89 -9.06 2.41
N ALA A 50 -0.04 -9.97 2.11
CA ALA A 50 0.05 -11.39 2.45
C ALA A 50 1.22 -12.09 1.73
N THR A 51 1.56 -11.66 0.51
CA THR A 51 2.71 -12.19 -0.24
C THR A 51 4.07 -11.75 0.32
N ARG A 52 4.09 -10.77 1.22
CA ARG A 52 5.31 -10.33 1.89
C ARG A 52 5.61 -11.28 3.04
N ALA A 53 6.37 -12.34 2.76
CA ALA A 53 6.90 -13.23 3.79
C ALA A 53 7.46 -12.38 4.95
N PRO A 54 7.18 -12.73 6.23
CA PRO A 54 7.68 -11.97 7.35
C PRO A 54 9.20 -11.89 7.20
N LYS A 55 9.69 -10.67 6.97
CA LYS A 55 11.12 -10.41 6.80
C LYS A 55 11.76 -10.89 8.09
N ARG A 56 12.46 -12.03 8.04
CA ARG A 56 13.15 -12.64 9.17
C ARG A 56 13.92 -11.52 9.87
N THR A 57 13.49 -11.21 11.09
CA THR A 57 14.16 -10.23 11.95
C THR A 57 15.64 -10.61 11.97
N PRO A 58 16.57 -9.70 11.66
CA PRO A 58 17.98 -9.97 11.92
C PRO A 58 18.09 -10.39 13.38
N ASP A 59 18.71 -11.54 13.63
CA ASP A 59 18.96 -12.02 14.98
C ASP A 59 19.76 -10.92 15.69
N SER A 60 19.12 -10.27 16.65
CA SER A 60 19.68 -9.15 17.39
C SER A 60 20.66 -9.70 18.44
N ASN A 61 21.73 -10.35 17.98
CA ASN A 61 22.85 -10.77 18.81
C ASN A 61 24.22 -10.34 18.26
N GLU A 62 24.29 -9.38 17.33
CA GLU A 62 25.53 -8.62 17.08
C GLU A 62 25.82 -7.58 18.19
N GLY A 63 25.48 -7.93 19.43
CA GLY A 63 25.95 -7.28 20.66
C GLY A 63 27.41 -7.63 20.95
N GLY A 64 28.29 -7.52 19.97
CA GLY A 64 29.74 -7.63 20.15
C GLY A 64 30.30 -6.34 20.73
N ARG A 65 30.08 -6.08 22.01
CA ARG A 65 30.78 -5.03 22.76
C ARG A 65 32.29 -5.23 22.56
N LYS A 66 32.94 -4.38 21.74
CA LYS A 66 34.38 -4.21 21.81
C LYS A 66 34.70 -3.59 23.17
N GLY A 67 35.08 -4.43 24.12
CA GLY A 67 35.65 -3.98 25.39
C GLY A 67 36.90 -3.11 25.15
N PRO A 68 37.24 -2.22 26.09
CA PRO A 68 38.35 -1.30 25.92
C PRO A 68 39.65 -2.10 25.80
N ARG A 69 40.44 -1.80 24.76
CA ARG A 69 41.79 -2.31 24.61
C ARG A 69 42.68 -1.68 25.68
N GLN A 70 43.17 -2.48 26.62
CA GLN A 70 44.43 -2.25 27.31
C GLN A 70 45.52 -3.06 26.62
#